data_AF-A0A2E3HTW0-F1
#
_entry.id   AF-A0A2E3HTW0-F1
#
_cell.length_a   1.000
_cell.length_b   1.000
_cell.length_c   1.000
_cell.angle_alpha   90.00
_cell.angle_beta   90.00
_cell.angle_gamma   90.00
#
_symmetry.space_group_name_H-M   'P 1'
#
loop_
_entity.id
_entity.type
_entity.pdbx_description
1 polymer ?
#
loop_
_entity_poly.entity_id
_entity_poly.type
_entity_poly.pdbx_seq_one_letter_code
_entity_poly.pdbx_strand_id
1 'polypeptide(L)'
;MAKTAAVATLARRAEDAKILDLRAIGGFTDFFVISSGNSNRQVEGISEKVIEDVEEKWNQRPWHREGPRKGDWILLDYVDFVVHIFLHEKRKAYDLERLWSEALEIELPAINPNLIEDDYELDDDPDDFELDDFIFDEAFEIKID
;
A
#
# COMPACT_ATOMS: atom_id res chain seq x y z
N MET A 1 -0.20 11.12 4.18
CA MET A 1 0.77 10.36 3.36
C MET A 1 0.62 8.84 3.46
N ALA A 2 0.83 8.18 4.61
CA ALA A 2 0.75 6.70 4.71
C ALA A 2 -0.59 6.10 4.22
N LYS A 3 -1.73 6.72 4.54
CA LYS A 3 -3.05 6.33 4.00
C LYS A 3 -3.09 6.41 2.46
N THR A 4 -2.51 7.45 1.86
CA THR A 4 -2.43 7.59 0.39
C THR A 4 -1.59 6.48 -0.21
N ALA A 5 -0.44 6.17 0.39
CA ALA A 5 0.39 5.04 -0.05
C ALA A 5 -0.38 3.71 0.04
N ALA A 6 -1.11 3.46 1.13
CA ALA A 6 -1.90 2.24 1.27
C ALA A 6 -3.01 2.12 0.21
N VAL A 7 -3.75 3.19 -0.06
CA VAL A 7 -4.78 3.21 -1.11
C VAL A 7 -4.16 2.99 -2.50
N ALA A 8 -3.00 3.60 -2.78
CA ALA A 8 -2.27 3.37 -4.03
C ALA A 8 -1.89 1.88 -4.22
N THR A 9 -1.57 1.17 -3.13
CA THR A 9 -1.35 -0.29 -3.22
C THR A 9 -2.62 -1.04 -3.60
N LEU A 10 -3.77 -0.67 -3.03
CA LEU A 10 -5.05 -1.30 -3.32
C LEU A 10 -5.51 -1.04 -4.76
N ALA A 11 -5.28 0.16 -5.29
CA ALA A 11 -5.57 0.48 -6.70
C ALA A 11 -4.81 -0.45 -7.67
N ARG A 12 -3.61 -0.90 -7.29
CA ARG A 12 -2.85 -1.91 -8.05
C ARG A 12 -3.20 -3.35 -7.70
N ARG A 13 -4.39 -3.57 -7.13
CA ARG A 13 -4.90 -4.87 -6.66
C ARG A 13 -3.91 -5.62 -5.76
N ALA A 14 -3.20 -4.90 -4.90
CA ALA A 14 -2.32 -5.53 -3.94
C ALA A 14 -3.13 -6.31 -2.89
N GLU A 15 -2.63 -7.47 -2.51
CA GLU A 15 -3.22 -8.35 -1.51
C GLU A 15 -2.68 -8.05 -0.11
N ASP A 16 -3.48 -8.37 0.90
CA ASP A 16 -3.11 -8.28 2.32
C ASP A 16 -2.49 -6.92 2.68
N ALA A 17 -3.03 -5.85 2.08
CA ALA A 17 -2.61 -4.49 2.33
C ALA A 17 -3.05 -4.06 3.73
N LYS A 18 -2.14 -3.46 4.50
CA LYS A 18 -2.42 -2.98 5.87
C LYS A 18 -1.50 -1.84 6.26
N ILE A 19 -1.96 -1.03 7.21
CA ILE A 19 -1.14 -0.04 7.89
C ILE A 19 -0.91 -0.50 9.33
N LEU A 20 0.34 -0.56 9.76
CA LEU A 20 0.72 -0.76 11.15
C LEU A 20 1.13 0.58 11.76
N ASP A 21 0.61 0.92 12.94
CA ASP A 21 1.00 2.09 13.75
C ASP A 21 2.02 1.67 14.80
N LEU A 22 3.25 2.14 14.63
CA LEU A 22 4.41 1.78 15.45
C LEU A 22 4.68 2.79 16.57
N ARG A 23 3.94 3.91 16.63
CA ARG A 23 4.21 5.01 17.57
C ARG A 23 4.13 4.58 19.03
N ALA A 24 3.23 3.64 19.34
CA ALA A 24 3.04 3.12 20.68
C ALA A 24 4.16 2.17 21.15
N ILE A 25 4.94 1.63 20.22
CA ILE A 25 5.96 0.60 20.50
C ILE A 25 7.40 1.10 20.24
N GLY A 26 7.58 2.39 19.97
CA GLY A 26 8.89 3.01 19.83
C GLY A 26 9.64 2.63 18.56
N GLY A 27 8.90 2.48 17.44
CA GLY A 27 9.50 2.24 16.12
C GLY A 27 10.47 3.35 15.69
N PHE A 28 11.35 3.03 14.75
CA PHE A 28 12.23 4.04 14.11
C PHE A 28 11.48 4.93 13.10
N THR A 29 10.24 4.55 12.78
CA THR A 29 9.29 5.24 11.92
C THR A 29 7.91 5.16 12.57
N ASP A 30 6.97 6.02 12.18
CA ASP A 30 5.63 6.06 12.79
C ASP A 30 4.72 4.97 12.24
N PHE A 31 4.84 4.63 10.94
CA PHE A 31 3.95 3.68 10.29
C PHE A 31 4.67 2.73 9.34
N PHE A 32 4.13 1.52 9.22
CA PHE A 32 4.38 0.66 8.06
C PHE A 32 3.15 0.53 7.20
N VAL A 33 3.34 0.56 5.90
CA VAL A 33 2.38 0.11 4.90
C VAL A 33 2.90 -1.20 4.35
N ILE A 34 2.17 -2.30 4.51
CA ILE A 34 2.61 -3.62 4.05
C ILE A 34 1.60 -4.11 3.02
N SER A 35 2.06 -4.59 1.87
CA SER A 35 1.20 -5.13 0.81
C SER A 35 1.91 -6.26 0.05
N SER A 36 1.15 -7.00 -0.76
CA SER A 36 1.69 -8.08 -1.59
C SER A 36 1.19 -8.06 -3.02
N GLY A 37 2.07 -8.37 -3.97
CA GLY A 37 1.73 -8.61 -5.36
C GLY A 37 1.98 -10.06 -5.75
N ASN A 38 1.31 -10.52 -6.80
CA ASN A 38 1.37 -11.89 -7.31
C ASN A 38 2.46 -12.12 -8.37
N SER A 39 3.13 -11.06 -8.82
CA SER A 39 4.28 -11.15 -9.74
C SER A 39 5.25 -9.99 -9.50
N ASN A 40 6.52 -10.15 -9.87
CA ASN A 40 7.49 -9.05 -9.78
C ASN A 40 7.05 -7.81 -10.59
N ARG A 41 6.33 -8.00 -11.72
CA ARG A 41 5.78 -6.88 -12.50
C ARG A 41 4.74 -6.11 -11.69
N GLN A 42 3.83 -6.81 -11.02
CA GLN A 42 2.83 -6.17 -10.16
C GLN A 42 3.49 -5.48 -8.96
N VAL A 43 4.48 -6.11 -8.33
CA VAL A 43 5.25 -5.51 -7.24
C VAL A 43 5.92 -4.19 -7.66
N GLU A 44 6.55 -4.16 -8.83
CA GLU A 44 7.10 -2.91 -9.38
C GLU A 44 5.98 -1.88 -9.64
N GLY A 45 4.88 -2.28 -10.29
CA GLY A 45 3.76 -1.39 -10.60
C GLY A 45 3.04 -0.83 -9.37
N ILE A 46 2.95 -1.61 -8.28
CA ILE A 46 2.49 -1.12 -6.96
C ILE A 46 3.46 -0.04 -6.46
N SER A 47 4.77 -0.28 -6.54
CA SER A 47 5.76 0.68 -6.05
C SER A 47 5.74 2.00 -6.84
N GLU A 48 5.55 1.93 -8.15
CA GLU A 48 5.46 3.11 -9.02
C GLU A 48 4.21 3.92 -8.70
N LYS A 49 3.04 3.26 -8.54
CA LYS A 49 1.78 3.92 -8.20
C LYS A 49 1.82 4.59 -6.83
N VAL A 50 2.44 3.95 -5.84
CA VAL A 50 2.66 4.57 -4.52
C VAL A 50 3.49 5.85 -4.62
N ILE A 51 4.57 5.84 -5.41
CA ILE A 51 5.42 7.03 -5.59
C ILE A 51 4.62 8.13 -6.29
N GLU A 52 3.90 7.80 -7.36
CA GLU A 52 3.07 8.72 -8.14
C GLU A 52 2.02 9.41 -7.26
N ASP A 53 1.16 8.64 -6.58
CA ASP A 53 0.04 9.20 -5.81
C ASP A 53 0.49 10.02 -4.61
N VAL A 54 1.59 9.61 -3.96
CA VAL A 54 2.17 10.36 -2.84
C VAL A 54 2.82 11.65 -3.35
N GLU A 55 3.52 11.61 -4.48
CA GLU A 55 4.12 12.79 -5.10
C GLU A 55 3.05 13.79 -5.58
N GLU A 56 2.02 13.33 -6.28
CA GLU A 56 0.95 14.19 -6.78
C GLU A 56 0.18 14.87 -5.65
N LYS A 57 -0.20 14.11 -4.61
CA LYS A 57 -1.05 14.64 -3.53
C LYS A 57 -0.30 15.42 -2.46
N TRP A 58 0.96 15.08 -2.19
CA TRP A 58 1.72 15.64 -1.07
C TRP A 58 3.02 16.32 -1.50
N ASN A 59 3.38 16.28 -2.78
CA ASN A 59 4.65 16.78 -3.31
C ASN A 59 5.86 16.17 -2.58
N GLN A 60 5.78 14.88 -2.26
CA GLN A 60 6.82 14.11 -1.56
C GLN A 60 7.20 12.86 -2.36
N ARG A 61 8.51 12.64 -2.50
CA ARG A 61 9.10 11.41 -3.03
C ARG A 61 9.71 10.59 -1.90
N PRO A 62 9.87 9.26 -2.07
CA PRO A 62 10.57 8.46 -1.07
C PRO A 62 12.01 8.98 -0.92
N TRP A 63 12.45 9.10 0.32
CA TRP A 63 13.83 9.43 0.66
C TRP A 63 14.79 8.37 0.14
N HIS A 64 14.39 7.10 0.27
CA HIS A 64 15.15 5.98 -0.24
C HIS A 64 14.24 4.91 -0.83
N ARG A 65 14.75 4.24 -1.88
CA ARG A 65 14.13 3.07 -2.49
C ARG A 65 15.13 1.94 -2.48
N GLU A 66 14.76 0.84 -1.84
CA GLU A 66 15.54 -0.40 -1.85
C GLU A 66 14.82 -1.51 -2.60
N GLY A 67 15.59 -2.49 -3.03
CA GLY A 67 15.11 -3.64 -3.78
C GLY A 67 15.46 -3.58 -5.27
N PRO A 68 15.63 -4.74 -5.93
CA PRO A 68 15.81 -4.78 -7.38
C PRO A 68 14.54 -4.31 -8.11
N ARG A 69 14.68 -3.76 -9.32
CA ARG A 69 13.55 -3.51 -10.27
C ARG A 69 12.74 -4.76 -10.65
N LYS A 70 13.29 -5.94 -10.39
CA LYS A 70 12.61 -7.25 -10.46
C LYS A 70 12.77 -7.94 -9.12
N GLY A 71 12.49 -7.19 -8.05
CA GLY A 71 12.67 -7.62 -6.68
C GLY A 71 11.46 -8.42 -6.21
N ASP A 72 11.71 -9.40 -5.37
CA ASP A 72 10.65 -10.06 -4.61
C ASP A 72 10.22 -9.23 -3.39
N TRP A 73 10.91 -8.12 -3.15
CA TRP A 73 10.63 -7.14 -2.11
C TRP A 73 11.16 -5.78 -2.54
N ILE A 74 10.27 -4.79 -2.55
CA ILE A 74 10.60 -3.38 -2.71
C ILE A 74 10.26 -2.65 -1.41
N LEU A 75 11.16 -1.76 -1.01
CA LEU A 75 11.00 -0.90 0.17
C LEU A 75 11.05 0.56 -0.28
N LEU A 76 10.06 1.34 0.13
CA LEU A 76 10.03 2.80 -0.06
C LEU A 76 10.06 3.47 1.31
N ASP A 77 11.13 4.18 1.60
CA ASP A 77 11.35 4.88 2.85
C ASP A 77 10.98 6.36 2.72
N TYR A 78 10.00 6.80 3.50
CA TYR A 78 9.57 8.21 3.61
C TYR A 78 9.95 8.84 4.95
N VAL A 79 10.83 8.20 5.74
CA VAL A 79 11.22 8.57 7.10
C VAL A 79 10.08 8.39 8.11
N ASP A 80 8.97 9.11 7.93
CA ASP A 80 7.79 9.05 8.81
C ASP A 80 6.99 7.74 8.64
N PHE A 81 7.09 7.11 7.47
CA PHE A 81 6.54 5.78 7.22
C PHE A 81 7.39 5.00 6.21
N VAL A 82 7.26 3.68 6.21
CA VAL A 82 7.92 2.80 5.24
C VAL A 82 6.88 1.92 4.55
N VAL A 83 6.98 1.80 3.23
CA VAL A 83 6.14 0.91 2.42
C VAL A 83 6.92 -0.35 2.06
N HIS A 84 6.42 -1.49 2.49
CA HIS A 84 6.93 -2.82 2.16
C HIS A 84 6.01 -3.50 1.15
N ILE A 85 6.54 -3.77 -0.04
CA ILE A 85 5.78 -4.38 -1.13
C ILE A 85 6.47 -5.72 -1.45
N PHE A 86 5.80 -6.81 -1.12
CA PHE A 86 6.35 -8.15 -1.27
C PHE A 86 5.78 -8.88 -2.48
N LEU A 87 6.55 -9.77 -3.08
CA LEU A 87 6.00 -10.89 -3.82
C LEU A 87 5.32 -11.83 -2.81
N HIS A 88 4.08 -12.22 -3.07
CA HIS A 88 3.23 -12.99 -2.13
C HIS A 88 3.98 -14.20 -1.53
N GLU A 89 4.67 -14.98 -2.36
CA GLU A 89 5.42 -16.16 -1.91
C GLU A 89 6.61 -15.85 -0.99
N LYS A 90 7.15 -14.62 -1.01
CA LYS A 90 8.28 -14.23 -0.16
C LYS A 90 7.87 -13.52 1.13
N ARG A 91 6.69 -12.90 1.20
CA ARG A 91 6.22 -12.17 2.40
C ARG A 91 6.39 -13.00 3.68
N LYS A 92 5.97 -14.27 3.62
CA LYS A 92 6.05 -15.23 4.75
C LYS A 92 7.47 -15.53 5.22
N ALA A 93 8.47 -15.42 4.35
CA ALA A 93 9.86 -15.68 4.72
C ALA A 93 10.46 -14.53 5.55
N TYR A 94 9.96 -13.30 5.37
CA TYR A 94 10.40 -12.12 6.11
C TYR A 94 9.62 -11.92 7.42
N ASP A 95 8.37 -12.39 7.49
CA ASP A 95 7.54 -12.48 8.71
C ASP A 95 7.50 -11.17 9.52
N LEU A 96 7.46 -10.02 8.83
CA LEU A 96 7.47 -8.70 9.47
C LEU A 96 6.28 -8.52 10.41
N GLU A 97 5.13 -9.10 10.06
CA GLU A 97 3.91 -9.01 10.86
C GLU A 97 4.06 -9.68 12.22
N ARG A 98 4.91 -10.71 12.34
CA ARG A 98 5.26 -11.28 13.63
C ARG A 98 6.19 -10.36 14.42
N LEU A 99 7.19 -9.76 13.77
CA LEU A 99 8.14 -8.84 14.41
C LEU A 99 7.42 -7.62 15.01
N TRP A 100 6.35 -7.17 14.34
CA TRP A 100 5.58 -5.99 14.72
C TRP A 100 4.16 -6.34 15.18
N SER A 101 3.98 -7.54 15.76
CA SER A 101 2.67 -8.05 16.19
C SER A 101 2.02 -7.24 17.32
N GLU A 102 2.77 -6.39 18.01
CA GLU A 102 2.27 -5.46 19.03
C GLU A 102 1.83 -4.10 18.44
N ALA A 103 2.06 -3.85 17.15
CA ALA A 103 1.61 -2.65 16.47
C ALA A 103 0.10 -2.67 16.26
N LEU A 104 -0.54 -1.50 16.35
CA LEU A 104 -1.97 -1.38 16.04
C LEU A 104 -2.17 -1.41 14.53
N GLU A 105 -3.11 -2.22 14.06
CA GLU A 105 -3.50 -2.23 12.65
C GLU A 105 -4.58 -1.16 12.41
N ILE A 106 -4.37 -0.32 11.39
CA ILE A 106 -5.36 0.65 10.92
C ILE A 106 -6.08 0.03 9.74
N GLU A 107 -7.40 -0.08 9.84
CA GLU A 107 -8.25 -0.63 8.78
C GLU A 107 -8.19 0.24 7.52
N LEU A 108 -8.10 -0.44 6.37
CA LEU A 108 -8.13 0.16 5.05
C LEU A 108 -9.56 0.18 4.48
N PRO A 109 -9.88 1.12 3.57
CA PRO A 109 -11.17 1.17 2.91
C PRO A 109 -11.41 -0.13 2.14
N ALA A 110 -12.66 -0.58 2.17
CA ALA A 110 -13.09 -1.71 1.36
C ALA A 110 -13.26 -1.25 -0.10
N ILE A 111 -12.91 -2.12 -1.05
CA ILE A 111 -13.32 -1.93 -2.44
C ILE A 111 -14.85 -1.97 -2.49
N ASN A 112 -15.45 -1.08 -3.28
CA ASN A 112 -16.89 -1.05 -3.47
C ASN A 112 -17.36 -2.38 -4.08
N PRO A 113 -18.17 -3.19 -3.36
CA PRO A 113 -18.56 -4.52 -3.83
C PRO A 113 -19.44 -4.46 -5.08
N ASN A 114 -20.08 -3.31 -5.37
CA ASN A 114 -20.86 -3.12 -6.58
C ASN A 114 -20.00 -3.05 -7.86
N LEU A 115 -18.67 -2.92 -7.75
CA LEU A 115 -17.73 -3.08 -8.87
C LEU A 115 -17.49 -4.55 -9.24
N ILE A 116 -17.92 -5.48 -8.38
CA ILE A 116 -17.79 -6.93 -8.59
C ILE A 116 -19.05 -7.49 -9.26
N GLU A 117 -20.17 -6.77 -9.19
CA GLU A 117 -21.47 -7.16 -9.75
C GLU A 117 -21.93 -6.16 -10.82
N ASP A 118 -21.23 -6.14 -11.94
CA ASP A 118 -21.80 -5.98 -13.27
C ASP A 118 -20.64 -6.12 -14.24
N ASP A 119 -20.96 -6.52 -15.46
CA ASP A 119 -20.02 -6.80 -16.55
C ASP A 119 -19.34 -5.51 -17.06
N TYR A 120 -18.73 -4.73 -16.16
CA TYR A 120 -17.54 -3.97 -16.48
C TYR A 120 -16.59 -5.01 -17.04
N GLU A 121 -16.59 -5.14 -18.37
CA GLU A 121 -15.37 -5.41 -19.09
C GLU A 121 -14.39 -4.40 -18.51
N LEU A 122 -13.66 -4.85 -17.48
CA LEU A 122 -12.38 -4.30 -17.11
C LEU A 122 -11.71 -4.22 -18.47
N ASP A 123 -11.66 -3.03 -19.07
CA ASP A 123 -10.66 -2.77 -20.08
C ASP A 123 -9.39 -3.37 -19.46
N ASP A 124 -8.78 -4.33 -20.16
CA ASP A 124 -7.81 -5.31 -19.64
C ASP A 124 -6.55 -4.68 -18.99
N ASP A 125 -6.58 -3.37 -18.75
CA ASP A 125 -5.62 -2.60 -18.01
C ASP A 125 -5.83 -2.74 -16.49
N PRO A 126 -4.95 -3.47 -15.78
CA PRO A 126 -4.95 -3.54 -14.32
C PRO A 126 -4.67 -2.18 -13.63
N ASP A 127 -4.50 -1.11 -14.42
CA ASP A 127 -4.13 0.22 -14.00
C ASP A 127 -5.32 1.18 -13.84
N ASP A 128 -6.55 0.78 -14.19
CA ASP A 128 -7.76 1.64 -14.23
C ASP A 128 -8.56 1.73 -12.91
N PHE A 129 -7.99 1.35 -11.76
CA PHE A 129 -8.66 1.55 -10.46
C PHE A 129 -8.59 3.01 -10.02
N GLU A 130 -9.75 3.62 -9.89
CA GLU A 130 -9.91 5.01 -9.49
C GLU A 130 -10.27 5.14 -8.00
N LEU A 131 -10.07 6.32 -7.41
CA LEU A 131 -10.34 6.52 -5.99
C LEU A 131 -11.82 6.37 -5.64
N ASP A 132 -12.73 6.60 -6.57
CA ASP A 132 -14.17 6.37 -6.39
C ASP A 132 -14.54 4.88 -6.33
N ASP A 133 -13.60 3.98 -6.63
CA ASP A 133 -13.78 2.54 -6.48
C ASP A 133 -13.75 2.06 -5.02
N PHE A 134 -13.36 2.92 -4.09
CA PHE A 134 -13.22 2.59 -2.67
C PHE A 134 -14.35 3.18 -1.81
N ILE A 135 -14.86 2.37 -0.89
CA ILE A 135 -15.76 2.84 0.17
C ILE A 135 -14.89 3.36 1.31
N PHE A 136 -14.81 4.68 1.40
CA PHE A 136 -14.20 5.38 2.53
C PHE A 136 -15.25 5.66 3.61
N ASP A 137 -15.02 5.16 4.82
CA ASP A 137 -15.78 5.60 6.00
C ASP A 137 -15.33 7.01 6.43
N GLU A 138 -16.19 7.77 7.13
CA GLU A 138 -15.88 9.08 7.72
C GLU A 138 -14.65 9.01 8.64
N ALA A 139 -14.40 7.86 9.28
CA ALA A 139 -13.19 7.62 10.07
C ALA A 139 -11.91 7.48 9.22
N PHE A 140 -12.03 7.05 7.96
CA PHE A 140 -10.92 6.92 7.03
C PHE A 140 -10.62 8.24 6.31
N GLU A 141 -11.59 9.16 6.19
CA GLU A 141 -11.43 10.46 5.52
C GLU A 141 -10.08 11.09 5.88
N ILE A 142 -9.26 11.24 4.83
CA ILE A 142 -7.97 11.89 4.90
C ILE A 142 -8.28 13.37 5.16
N LYS A 143 -8.30 13.79 6.42
CA LYS A 143 -8.27 15.21 6.75
C LYS A 143 -6.97 15.77 6.19
N ILE A 144 -7.10 16.53 5.11
CA ILE A 144 -6.03 17.35 4.55
C ILE A 144 -5.96 18.58 5.45
N ASP A 145 -4.97 18.62 6.34
CA ASP A 145 -4.49 19.87 6.93
C ASP A 145 -3.35 20.42 6.06
#